data_AF-A0A9D2X4N3-F1
#
_entry.id   AF-A0A9D2X4N3-F1
#
_cell.length_a   1.000
_cell.length_b   1.000
_cell.length_c   1.000
_cell.angle_alpha   90.00
_cell.angle_beta   90.00
_cell.angle_gamma   90.00
#
_symmetry.space_group_name_H-M   'P 1'
#
loop_
_entity.id
_entity.type
_entity.pdbx_description
1 polymer ?
#
loop_
_entity_poly.entity_id
_entity_poly.type
_entity_poly.pdbx_seq_one_letter_code
_entity_poly.pdbx_strand_id
1 'polypeptide(L)'
;MNDQEFLEYIKYDLKRIDSDLKGFLEVYYPMLRTSWNPENESSFITGWILGSKESEYSEGYRKKYGQNWGQEFLFLVHQEIRSKKGILEKEIARYLEEKSSK
;
A
#
# COMPACT_ATOMS: atom_id res chain seq x y z
N MET A 1 -6.47 -14.75 19.10
CA MET A 1 -5.39 -14.35 18.18
C MET A 1 -4.77 -13.08 18.75
N ASN A 2 -3.48 -13.02 19.08
CA ASN A 2 -2.83 -11.84 19.66
C ASN A 2 -2.21 -10.93 18.58
N ASP A 3 -1.65 -9.79 18.96
CA ASP A 3 -1.02 -8.83 18.04
C ASP A 3 0.04 -9.49 17.14
N GLN A 4 0.80 -10.44 17.68
CA GLN A 4 1.82 -11.16 16.92
C GLN A 4 1.23 -11.93 15.74
N GLU A 5 0.14 -12.66 15.95
CA GLU A 5 -0.51 -13.40 14.87
C GLU A 5 -1.10 -12.45 13.81
N PHE A 6 -1.59 -11.26 14.21
CA PHE A 6 -2.06 -10.27 13.24
C PHE A 6 -0.90 -9.64 12.45
N LEU A 7 0.26 -9.42 13.10
CA LEU A 7 1.47 -8.98 12.41
C LEU A 7 1.93 -9.98 11.36
N GLU A 8 1.88 -11.28 11.68
CA GLU A 8 2.24 -12.32 10.71
C GLU A 8 1.26 -12.38 9.52
N TYR A 9 -0.03 -12.12 9.76
CA TYR A 9 -1.00 -11.92 8.68
C TYR A 9 -0.62 -10.72 7.79
N ILE A 10 -0.28 -9.56 8.38
CA ILE A 10 0.14 -8.38 7.62
C ILE A 10 1.38 -8.68 6.79
N LYS A 11 2.41 -9.30 7.37
CA LYS A 11 3.64 -9.69 6.65
C LYS A 11 3.35 -10.62 5.49
N TYR A 12 2.41 -11.56 5.66
CA TYR A 12 1.99 -12.46 4.60
C TYR A 12 1.25 -11.72 3.47
N ASP A 13 0.29 -10.85 3.82
CA ASP A 13 -0.50 -10.09 2.85
C ASP A 13 0.39 -9.13 2.04
N LEU A 14 1.31 -8.42 2.70
CA LEU A 14 2.24 -7.50 2.05
C LEU A 14 3.21 -8.15 1.05
N LYS A 15 3.30 -9.49 0.99
CA LYS A 15 4.00 -10.19 -0.11
C LYS A 15 3.28 -10.03 -1.45
N ARG A 16 2.01 -9.64 -1.43
CA ARG A 16 1.14 -9.51 -2.60
C ARG A 16 0.99 -8.05 -3.08
N ILE A 17 1.76 -7.13 -2.50
CA ILE A 17 1.65 -5.69 -2.77
C ILE A 17 1.83 -5.31 -4.25
N ASP A 18 2.60 -6.10 -5.02
CA ASP A 18 2.73 -5.92 -6.46
C ASP A 18 1.42 -6.19 -7.21
N SER A 19 0.59 -7.11 -6.71
CA SER A 19 -0.74 -7.39 -7.26
C SER A 19 -1.70 -6.24 -6.96
N ASP A 20 -1.63 -5.66 -5.76
CA ASP A 20 -2.41 -4.47 -5.42
C ASP A 20 -2.02 -3.29 -6.31
N LEU A 21 -0.72 -3.09 -6.55
CA LEU A 21 -0.22 -2.10 -7.49
C LEU A 21 -0.78 -2.33 -8.90
N LYS A 22 -0.71 -3.56 -9.42
CA LYS A 22 -1.26 -3.87 -10.76
C LYS A 22 -2.75 -3.56 -10.86
N GLY A 23 -3.54 -4.02 -9.88
CA GLY A 23 -4.97 -3.74 -9.83
C GLY A 23 -5.25 -2.23 -9.81
N PHE A 24 -4.45 -1.47 -9.07
CA PHE A 24 -4.56 -0.02 -9.07
C PHE A 24 -4.21 0.61 -10.42
N LEU A 25 -3.10 0.21 -11.04
CA LEU A 25 -2.64 0.76 -12.31
C LEU A 25 -3.59 0.43 -13.47
N GLU A 26 -4.27 -0.71 -13.41
CA GLU A 26 -5.24 -1.15 -14.42
C GLU A 26 -6.61 -0.48 -14.26
N VAL A 27 -7.09 -0.33 -13.03
CA VAL A 27 -8.48 0.08 -12.76
C VAL A 27 -8.57 1.56 -12.39
N TYR A 28 -7.83 1.99 -11.36
CA TYR A 28 -8.00 3.31 -10.75
C TYR A 28 -7.16 4.39 -11.42
N TYR A 29 -5.92 4.05 -11.77
CA TYR A 29 -4.99 5.00 -12.36
C TYR A 29 -5.52 5.69 -13.64
N PRO A 30 -6.12 5.00 -14.62
CA PRO A 30 -6.67 5.66 -15.81
C PRO A 30 -7.78 6.66 -15.50
N MET A 31 -8.57 6.40 -14.44
CA MET A 31 -9.67 7.28 -14.03
C MET A 31 -9.19 8.53 -13.31
N LEU A 32 -8.07 8.45 -12.61
CA LEU A 32 -7.61 9.51 -11.72
C LEU A 32 -6.46 10.35 -12.30
N ARG A 33 -5.71 9.80 -13.27
CA ARG A 33 -4.56 10.46 -13.91
C ARG A 33 -4.87 11.86 -14.45
N THR A 34 -6.05 12.06 -15.03
CA THR A 34 -6.44 13.36 -15.61
C THR A 34 -6.51 14.50 -14.59
N SER A 35 -6.53 14.16 -13.30
CA SER A 35 -6.69 15.12 -12.21
C SER A 35 -5.41 15.34 -11.40
N TRP A 36 -4.27 14.74 -11.79
CA TRP A 36 -3.05 14.76 -10.99
C TRP A 36 -1.92 15.56 -11.62
N ASN A 37 -1.05 16.11 -10.75
CA ASN A 37 0.21 16.71 -11.16
C ASN A 37 1.17 15.59 -11.60
N PRO A 38 1.62 15.57 -12.88
CA PRO A 38 2.55 14.56 -13.39
C PRO A 38 3.86 14.47 -12.61
N GLU A 39 4.33 15.58 -12.01
CA GLU A 39 5.59 15.63 -11.25
C GLU A 39 5.56 14.79 -9.97
N ASN A 40 4.36 14.51 -9.43
CA ASN A 40 4.18 13.78 -8.17
C ASN A 40 3.49 12.43 -8.34
N GLU A 41 3.31 11.97 -9.58
CA GLU A 41 2.52 10.79 -9.92
C GLU A 41 3.01 9.53 -9.19
N SER A 42 4.32 9.28 -9.19
CA SER A 42 4.91 8.12 -8.50
C SER A 42 4.68 8.16 -6.97
N SER A 43 4.92 9.31 -6.36
CA SER A 43 4.70 9.53 -4.92
C SER A 43 3.24 9.37 -4.54
N PHE A 44 2.32 9.83 -5.40
CA PHE A 44 0.89 9.69 -5.19
C PHE A 44 0.48 8.22 -5.20
N ILE A 45 0.85 7.47 -6.25
CA ILE A 45 0.48 6.06 -6.39
C ILE A 45 1.03 5.25 -5.21
N THR A 46 2.29 5.50 -4.84
CA THR A 46 2.93 4.88 -3.68
C THR A 46 2.15 5.18 -2.40
N GLY A 47 1.82 6.46 -2.15
CA GLY A 47 1.06 6.88 -0.98
C GLY A 47 -0.34 6.26 -0.92
N TRP A 48 -1.00 6.15 -2.07
CA TRP A 48 -2.33 5.54 -2.16
C TRP A 48 -2.30 4.06 -1.77
N ILE A 49 -1.38 3.28 -2.33
CA ILE A 49 -1.27 1.84 -2.04
C ILE A 49 -0.94 1.61 -0.56
N LEU A 50 0.09 2.29 -0.05
CA LEU A 50 0.53 2.11 1.33
C LEU A 50 -0.54 2.56 2.34
N GLY A 51 -1.18 3.71 2.08
CA GLY A 51 -2.25 4.23 2.93
C GLY A 51 -3.51 3.35 2.91
N SER A 52 -3.86 2.79 1.75
CA SER A 52 -4.98 1.85 1.63
C SER A 52 -4.75 0.60 2.47
N LYS A 53 -3.54 0.02 2.42
CA LYS A 53 -3.18 -1.14 3.25
C LYS A 53 -3.23 -0.84 4.75
N GLU A 54 -2.70 0.31 5.16
CA GLU A 54 -2.77 0.72 6.56
C GLU A 54 -4.24 0.82 7.04
N SER A 55 -5.10 1.43 6.23
CA SER A 55 -6.53 1.54 6.51
C SER A 55 -7.22 0.18 6.58
N GLU A 56 -6.96 -0.71 5.61
CA GLU A 56 -7.50 -2.08 5.59
C GLU A 56 -7.10 -2.87 6.84
N TYR A 57 -5.83 -2.82 7.23
CA TYR A 57 -5.34 -3.52 8.40
C TYR A 57 -5.91 -2.94 9.70
N SER A 58 -6.00 -1.62 9.80
CA SER A 58 -6.58 -0.95 10.98
C SER A 58 -8.05 -1.32 11.16
N GLU A 59 -8.82 -1.29 10.06
CA GLU A 59 -10.22 -1.67 10.06
C GLU A 59 -10.39 -3.16 10.38
N GLY A 60 -9.58 -4.03 9.75
CA GLY A 60 -9.61 -5.47 9.98
C GLY A 60 -9.28 -5.84 11.42
N TYR A 61 -8.29 -5.16 12.01
CA TYR A 61 -7.92 -5.34 13.40
C TYR A 61 -9.05 -4.89 14.33
N ARG A 62 -9.60 -3.70 14.10
CA ARG A 62 -10.73 -3.17 14.88
C ARG A 62 -11.95 -4.08 14.84
N LYS A 63 -12.32 -4.58 13.66
CA LYS A 63 -13.44 -5.53 13.50
C LYS A 63 -13.20 -6.83 14.24
N LYS A 64 -11.96 -7.32 14.27
CA LYS A 64 -11.61 -8.61 14.87
C LYS A 64 -11.48 -8.55 16.38
N TYR A 65 -10.94 -7.46 16.92
CA TYR A 65 -10.57 -7.35 18.33
C TYR A 65 -11.35 -6.30 19.12
N GLY A 66 -12.19 -5.50 18.45
CA GLY A 66 -13.00 -4.46 19.09
C GLY A 66 -12.20 -3.27 19.62
N GLN A 67 -10.93 -3.12 19.22
CA GLN A 67 -10.05 -2.06 19.70
C GLN A 67 -9.12 -1.53 18.60
N ASN A 68 -8.54 -0.35 18.83
CA ASN A 68 -7.51 0.23 17.97
C ASN A 68 -6.13 -0.37 18.31
N TRP A 69 -5.15 -0.12 17.44
CA TRP A 69 -3.76 -0.50 17.70
C TRP A 69 -3.18 0.24 18.91
N GLY A 70 -2.44 -0.49 19.74
CA GLY A 70 -1.49 0.12 20.67
C GLY A 70 -0.32 0.77 19.93
N GLN A 71 0.39 1.69 20.58
CA GLN A 71 1.50 2.44 19.98
C GLN A 71 2.63 1.54 19.46
N GLU A 72 2.99 0.50 20.22
CA GLU A 72 4.03 -0.46 19.82
C GLU A 72 3.61 -1.24 18.57
N PHE A 73 2.37 -1.71 18.53
CA PHE A 73 1.84 -2.44 17.40
C PHE A 73 1.73 -1.58 16.14
N LEU A 74 1.23 -0.34 16.29
CA LEU A 74 1.21 0.68 15.23
C LEU A 74 2.60 0.86 14.60
N PHE A 75 3.63 1.01 15.44
CA PHE A 75 5.01 1.17 14.97
C PHE A 75 5.46 -0.03 14.14
N LEU A 76 5.20 -1.26 14.60
CA LEU A 76 5.57 -2.48 13.87
C LEU A 76 4.87 -2.56 12.52
N VAL A 77 3.57 -2.30 12.47
CA VAL A 77 2.80 -2.30 11.21
C VAL A 77 3.32 -1.25 10.24
N HIS A 78 3.64 -0.04 10.74
CA HIS A 78 4.24 1.02 9.92
C HIS A 78 5.57 0.62 9.30
N GLN A 79 6.44 -0.06 10.05
CA GLN A 79 7.72 -0.55 9.52
C GLN A 79 7.49 -1.57 8.40
N GLU A 80 6.58 -2.52 8.59
CA GLU A 80 6.27 -3.53 7.58
C GLU A 80 5.72 -2.91 6.30
N ILE A 81 4.78 -1.97 6.40
CA ILE A 81 4.21 -1.26 5.24
C ILE A 81 5.30 -0.44 4.53
N ARG A 82 6.07 0.37 5.28
CA ARG A 82 7.14 1.21 4.70
C ARG A 82 8.22 0.39 4.02
N SER A 83 8.50 -0.84 4.47
CA SER A 83 9.46 -1.73 3.83
C SER A 83 9.14 -2.02 2.35
N LYS A 84 7.87 -1.85 1.94
CA LYS A 84 7.42 -2.09 0.56
C LYS A 84 7.59 -0.89 -0.36
N LYS A 85 7.87 0.29 0.19
CA LYS A 85 7.99 1.55 -0.56
C LYS A 85 8.97 1.44 -1.73
N GLY A 86 10.17 0.93 -1.49
CA GLY A 86 11.20 0.87 -2.54
C GLY A 86 10.85 -0.07 -3.70
N ILE A 87 10.14 -1.18 -3.42
CA ILE A 87 9.67 -2.09 -4.48
C ILE A 87 8.58 -1.40 -5.29
N LEU A 88 7.61 -0.76 -4.63
CA LEU A 88 6.55 0.01 -5.30
C LEU A 88 7.12 1.12 -6.19
N GLU A 89 8.02 1.95 -5.67
CA GLU A 89 8.62 3.06 -6.42
C GLU A 89 9.32 2.57 -7.69
N LYS A 90 10.03 1.44 -7.61
CA LYS A 90 10.70 0.83 -8.78
C LYS A 90 9.69 0.35 -9.83
N GLU A 91 8.65 -0.36 -9.40
CA GLU A 91 7.64 -0.91 -10.31
C GLU A 91 6.78 0.20 -10.95
N ILE A 92 6.45 1.24 -10.19
CA ILE A 92 5.74 2.43 -10.68
C ILE A 92 6.58 3.18 -11.71
N ALA A 93 7.87 3.43 -11.41
CA ALA A 93 8.77 4.10 -12.36
C ALA A 93 8.83 3.34 -13.70
N ARG A 94 8.99 2.01 -13.67
CA ARG A 94 8.99 1.17 -14.87
C ARG A 94 7.69 1.32 -15.66
N TYR A 95 6.54 1.27 -14.99
CA TYR A 95 5.25 1.41 -15.66
C TYR A 95 5.07 2.79 -16.32
N LEU A 96 5.50 3.86 -15.65
CA LEU A 96 5.37 5.23 -16.18
C LEU A 96 6.29 5.45 -17.39
N GLU A 97 7.50 4.90 -17.39
CA GLU A 97 8.43 4.91 -18.53
C GLU A 97 7.88 4.13 -19.74
N GLU A 98 7.28 2.96 -19.53
CA GLU A 98 6.63 2.18 -20.58
C GLU A 98 5.45 2.92 -21.22
N LYS A 99 4.73 3.74 -20.42
CA LYS A 99 3.59 4.54 -20.87
C LYS A 99 4.00 5.81 -21.60
N SER A 100 5.12 6.45 -21.25
CA SER A 100 5.61 7.64 -21.95
C SER A 100 6.29 7.31 -23.29
N SER A 101 6.72 6.06 -23.46
CA SER A 101 7.38 5.56 -24.67
C SER A 101 6.40 5.08 -25.77
N LYS A 102 5.08 5.19 -25.54
CA LYS A 102 4.00 4.81 -26.46
C LYS A 102 3.17 6.03 -26.83
#